data_AF-A0A811RFL3-F1
#
_entry.id   AF-A0A811RFL3-F1
#
_cell.length_a   1.000
_cell.length_b   1.000
_cell.length_c   1.000
_cell.angle_alpha   90.00
_cell.angle_beta   90.00
_cell.angle_gamma   90.00
#
_symmetry.space_group_name_H-M   'P 1'
#
loop_
_entity.id
_entity.type
_entity.pdbx_description
1 polymer ?
#
loop_
_entity_poly.entity_id
_entity_poly.type
_entity_poly.pdbx_seq_one_letter_code
_entity_poly.pdbx_strand_id
1 'polypeptide(L)'
;MKHKLLKDTTVHGKENHGQETVYEENTKSCEHEYGNHCLWSIEHREVMKDAIVKRLKDQLFMARAHYPTVAKLKQQERFTRELKQNIQEHERMLSDTITDADLPPFFAEKLEKMEHTIERAESCEVGCSNVERKLRQLLDITEDEAYFHTRQSAFLYHLGVQTMPKLTIA
;
A
#
# COMPACT_ATOMS: atom_id res chain seq x y z
N MET A 1 45.73 -0.60 -25.80
CA MET A 1 44.30 -0.64 -26.20
C MET A 1 43.71 -1.97 -25.77
N LYS A 2 42.59 -1.96 -25.03
CA LYS A 2 41.44 -2.91 -25.09
C LYS A 2 41.77 -4.43 -25.05
N HIS A 3 41.30 -5.29 -24.13
CA HIS A 3 39.96 -5.44 -23.56
C HIS A 3 39.95 -6.45 -22.38
N LYS A 4 38.80 -6.45 -21.70
CA LYS A 4 38.32 -7.11 -20.47
C LYS A 4 37.80 -8.54 -20.70
N LEU A 5 38.11 -9.48 -19.80
CA LEU A 5 37.30 -10.64 -19.32
C LEU A 5 38.20 -11.41 -18.32
N LEU A 6 37.83 -11.88 -17.13
CA LEU A 6 36.57 -12.37 -16.57
C LEU A 6 36.65 -12.16 -15.04
N LYS A 7 35.59 -11.61 -14.45
CA LYS A 7 35.40 -11.57 -13.00
C LYS A 7 34.65 -12.84 -12.60
N ASP A 8 35.22 -13.65 -11.72
CA ASP A 8 34.42 -14.49 -10.83
C ASP A 8 34.37 -13.78 -9.49
N THR A 9 33.19 -13.30 -9.12
CA THR A 9 32.88 -12.93 -7.74
C THR A 9 31.45 -13.32 -7.50
N THR A 10 31.32 -14.47 -6.83
CA THR A 10 30.17 -14.92 -6.06
C THR A 10 29.48 -13.73 -5.40
N VAL A 11 28.28 -13.40 -5.87
CA VAL A 11 27.39 -12.47 -5.18
C VAL A 11 26.71 -13.27 -4.08
N HIS A 12 27.21 -13.08 -2.86
CA HIS A 12 26.51 -13.45 -1.64
C HIS A 12 25.18 -12.69 -1.60
N GLY A 13 24.07 -13.43 -1.58
CA GLY A 13 22.75 -12.87 -1.31
C GLY A 13 22.76 -12.18 0.05
N LYS A 14 22.32 -10.92 0.07
CA LYS A 14 22.00 -10.22 1.31
C LYS A 14 20.54 -10.52 1.62
N GLU A 15 20.35 -11.30 2.67
CA GLU A 15 19.07 -11.62 3.30
C GLU A 15 18.40 -10.34 3.82
N ASN A 16 17.09 -10.26 3.61
CA ASN A 16 16.21 -9.23 4.16
C ASN A 16 16.06 -9.42 5.68
N HIS A 17 16.94 -8.79 6.46
CA HIS A 17 16.91 -8.80 7.92
C HIS A 17 16.01 -7.70 8.53
N GLY A 18 15.22 -7.00 7.73
CA GLY A 18 14.37 -5.88 8.17
C GLY A 18 12.90 -6.20 8.37
N GLN A 19 12.47 -7.42 8.05
CA GLN A 19 11.05 -7.77 7.96
C GLN A 19 10.57 -8.62 9.14
N GLU A 20 11.48 -9.31 9.84
CA GLU A 20 11.15 -10.24 10.92
C GLU A 20 10.90 -9.53 12.27
N THR A 21 11.68 -8.48 12.56
CA THR A 21 11.61 -7.74 13.84
C THR A 21 10.35 -6.88 13.98
N VAL A 22 9.88 -6.29 12.87
CA VAL A 22 8.69 -5.41 12.84
C VAL A 22 7.40 -6.20 13.00
N TYR A 23 7.33 -7.40 12.42
CA TYR A 23 6.16 -8.27 12.58
C TYR A 23 6.05 -8.81 14.01
N GLU A 24 7.15 -9.19 14.65
CA GLU A 24 7.12 -9.69 16.03
C GLU A 24 6.73 -8.61 17.06
N GLU A 25 7.26 -7.39 16.97
CA GLU A 25 6.90 -6.30 17.89
C GLU A 25 5.43 -5.91 17.78
N ASN A 26 4.92 -5.82 16.55
CA ASN A 26 3.51 -5.50 16.31
C ASN A 26 2.58 -6.63 16.82
N THR A 27 3.01 -7.90 16.68
CA THR A 27 2.26 -9.05 17.19
C THR A 27 2.19 -9.03 18.72
N LYS A 28 3.30 -8.75 19.41
CA LYS A 28 3.35 -8.63 20.88
C LYS A 28 2.50 -7.46 21.39
N SER A 29 2.49 -6.34 20.69
CA SER A 29 1.65 -5.18 21.02
C SER A 29 0.16 -5.50 20.84
N CYS A 30 -0.21 -6.16 19.74
CA CYS A 30 -1.58 -6.58 19.47
C CYS A 30 -2.09 -7.56 20.53
N GLU A 31 -1.31 -8.60 20.85
CA GLU A 31 -1.70 -9.61 21.84
C GLU A 31 -1.94 -8.99 23.23
N HIS A 32 -1.16 -7.98 23.61
CA HIS A 32 -1.37 -7.26 24.87
C HIS A 32 -2.70 -6.49 24.89
N GLU A 33 -3.09 -5.90 23.76
CA GLU A 33 -4.29 -5.04 23.68
C GLU A 33 -5.58 -5.83 23.40
N TYR A 34 -5.52 -6.85 22.54
CA TYR A 34 -6.69 -7.59 22.04
C TYR A 34 -6.67 -9.09 22.36
N GLY A 35 -5.64 -9.58 23.05
CA GLY A 35 -5.53 -10.97 23.50
C GLY A 35 -5.58 -11.97 22.35
N ASN A 36 -6.29 -13.08 22.59
CA ASN A 36 -6.40 -14.20 21.64
C ASN A 36 -7.00 -13.82 20.28
N HIS A 37 -7.63 -12.65 20.15
CA HIS A 37 -8.10 -12.16 18.86
C HIS A 37 -6.96 -12.04 17.85
N CYS A 38 -5.77 -11.58 18.26
CA CYS A 38 -4.65 -11.34 17.33
C CYS A 38 -4.11 -12.64 16.73
N LEU A 39 -3.98 -13.68 17.54
CA LEU A 39 -3.61 -15.00 17.02
C LEU A 39 -4.68 -15.54 16.08
N TRP A 40 -5.95 -15.46 16.50
CA TRP A 40 -7.08 -15.92 15.69
C TRP A 40 -7.17 -15.17 14.35
N SER A 41 -6.94 -13.86 14.34
CA SER A 41 -7.02 -13.04 13.13
C SER A 41 -5.89 -13.32 12.14
N ILE A 42 -4.71 -13.71 12.63
CA ILE A 42 -3.60 -14.17 11.78
C ILE A 42 -3.92 -15.54 11.18
N GLU A 43 -4.38 -16.48 12.00
CA GLU A 43 -4.73 -17.85 11.56
C GLU A 43 -5.86 -17.86 10.53
N HIS A 44 -6.85 -16.99 10.70
CA HIS A 44 -8.03 -16.90 9.84
C HIS A 44 -7.94 -15.75 8.84
N ARG A 45 -6.74 -15.20 8.61
CA ARG A 45 -6.54 -14.11 7.67
C ARG A 45 -6.86 -14.57 6.26
N GLU A 46 -7.82 -13.91 5.62
CA GLU A 46 -8.07 -14.11 4.21
C GLU A 46 -6.96 -13.45 3.37
N VAL A 47 -6.32 -14.24 2.51
CA VAL A 47 -5.31 -13.74 1.57
C VAL A 47 -6.01 -13.26 0.30
N MET A 48 -6.16 -11.94 0.21
CA MET A 48 -6.70 -11.29 -0.99
C MET A 48 -5.69 -11.36 -2.15
N LYS A 49 -6.19 -11.68 -3.35
CA LYS A 49 -5.42 -11.60 -4.60
C LYS A 49 -5.53 -10.20 -5.18
N ASP A 50 -4.89 -9.24 -4.52
CA ASP A 50 -5.04 -7.79 -4.77
C ASP A 50 -3.68 -7.09 -4.95
N ALA A 51 -2.65 -7.82 -5.39
CA ALA A 51 -1.30 -7.30 -5.48
C ALA A 51 -1.18 -6.18 -6.53
N ILE A 52 -1.87 -6.32 -7.66
CA ILE A 52 -1.89 -5.32 -8.72
C ILE A 52 -2.76 -4.14 -8.27
N VAL A 53 -3.91 -4.40 -7.65
CA VAL A 53 -4.78 -3.36 -7.07
C VAL A 53 -4.03 -2.50 -6.06
N LYS A 54 -3.24 -3.12 -5.17
CA LYS A 54 -2.37 -2.42 -4.21
C LYS A 54 -1.35 -1.53 -4.93
N ARG A 55 -0.64 -2.05 -5.93
CA ARG A 55 0.31 -1.26 -6.71
C ARG A 55 -0.35 -0.05 -7.41
N LEU A 56 -1.54 -0.23 -7.97
CA LEU A 56 -2.32 0.84 -8.60
C LEU A 56 -2.75 1.91 -7.59
N LYS A 57 -3.15 1.50 -6.38
CA LYS A 57 -3.48 2.41 -5.28
C LYS A 57 -2.25 3.20 -4.84
N ASP A 58 -1.11 2.55 -4.68
CA ASP A 58 0.15 3.20 -4.31
C ASP A 58 0.54 4.28 -5.32
N GLN A 59 0.49 3.97 -6.62
CA GLN A 59 0.72 4.95 -7.68
C GLN A 59 -0.28 6.11 -7.62
N LEU A 60 -1.57 5.83 -7.39
CA LEU A 60 -2.57 6.88 -7.25
C LEU A 60 -2.28 7.82 -6.08
N PHE A 61 -1.83 7.28 -4.94
CA PHE A 61 -1.44 8.07 -3.78
C PHE A 61 -0.21 8.94 -4.07
N MET A 62 0.82 8.38 -4.70
CA MET A 62 2.00 9.12 -5.16
C MET A 62 1.60 10.25 -6.11
N ALA A 63 0.82 9.96 -7.14
CA ALA A 63 0.35 10.95 -8.11
C ALA A 63 -0.44 12.10 -7.43
N ARG A 64 -1.35 11.78 -6.50
CA ARG A 64 -2.08 12.78 -5.70
C ARG A 64 -1.16 13.61 -4.79
N ALA A 65 -0.09 13.02 -4.28
CA ALA A 65 0.89 13.71 -3.46
C ALA A 65 1.71 14.72 -4.29
N HIS A 66 2.13 14.33 -5.50
CA HIS A 66 2.88 15.19 -6.41
C HIS A 66 2.04 16.27 -7.10
N TYR A 67 0.74 16.02 -7.35
CA TYR A 67 -0.11 16.92 -8.14
C TYR A 67 -0.10 18.39 -7.67
N PRO A 68 -0.27 18.72 -6.37
CA PRO A 68 -0.27 20.12 -5.92
C PRO A 68 1.06 20.83 -6.12
N THR A 69 2.14 20.07 -6.16
CA THR A 69 3.49 20.57 -6.39
C THR A 69 3.70 20.86 -7.88
N VAL A 70 3.32 19.91 -8.75
CA VAL A 70 3.35 20.08 -10.21
C VAL A 70 2.44 21.22 -10.67
N ALA A 71 1.23 21.33 -10.10
CA ALA A 71 0.25 22.35 -10.46
C ALA A 71 0.70 23.79 -10.17
N LYS A 72 1.68 23.99 -9.28
CA LYS A 72 2.27 25.31 -9.00
C LYS A 72 3.28 25.74 -10.07
N LEU A 73 3.79 24.81 -10.88
CA LEU A 73 4.76 25.08 -11.93
C LEU A 73 4.05 25.69 -13.15
N LYS A 74 4.07 27.02 -13.25
CA LYS A 74 3.41 27.78 -14.34
C LYS A 74 3.83 27.35 -15.75
N GLN A 75 5.03 26.79 -15.92
CA GLN A 75 5.55 26.34 -17.23
C GLN A 75 5.11 24.92 -17.61
N GLN A 76 4.44 24.20 -16.70
CA GLN A 76 4.09 22.77 -16.86
C GLN A 76 2.56 22.56 -16.89
N GLU A 77 1.80 23.48 -17.49
CA GLU A 77 0.32 23.35 -17.54
C GLU A 77 -0.15 22.09 -18.27
N ARG A 78 0.50 21.75 -19.40
CA ARG A 78 0.15 20.54 -20.16
C ARG A 78 0.35 19.29 -19.31
N PHE A 79 1.47 19.21 -18.61
CA PHE A 79 1.76 18.10 -17.70
C PHE A 79 0.77 18.06 -16.52
N THR A 80 0.46 19.21 -15.93
CA THR A 80 -0.51 19.30 -14.82
C THR A 80 -1.87 18.71 -15.24
N ARG A 81 -2.35 19.03 -16.45
CA ARG A 81 -3.61 18.48 -16.98
C ARG A 81 -3.53 16.97 -17.21
N GLU A 82 -2.41 16.51 -17.77
CA GLU A 82 -2.16 15.08 -18.01
C GLU A 82 -2.15 14.26 -16.70
N LEU A 83 -1.40 14.74 -15.69
CA LEU A 83 -1.35 14.13 -14.37
C LEU A 83 -2.74 14.09 -13.72
N LYS A 84 -3.50 15.20 -13.79
CA LYS A 84 -4.89 15.23 -13.31
C LYS A 84 -5.77 14.19 -13.98
N GLN A 85 -5.66 14.05 -15.31
CA GLN A 85 -6.44 13.09 -16.06
C GLN A 85 -6.06 11.66 -15.68
N ASN A 86 -4.77 11.34 -15.57
CA ASN A 86 -4.32 10.02 -15.16
C ASN A 86 -4.82 9.65 -13.75
N ILE A 87 -4.81 10.61 -12.81
CA ILE A 87 -5.39 10.46 -11.46
C ILE A 87 -6.87 10.09 -11.55
N GLN A 88 -7.67 10.86 -12.30
CA GLN A 88 -9.12 10.62 -12.43
C GLN A 88 -9.44 9.28 -13.10
N GLU A 89 -8.65 8.88 -14.09
CA GLU A 89 -8.80 7.59 -14.76
C GLU A 89 -8.51 6.42 -13.79
N HIS A 90 -7.48 6.56 -12.95
CA HIS A 90 -7.17 5.56 -11.91
C HIS A 90 -8.25 5.50 -10.82
N GLU A 91 -8.76 6.65 -10.37
CA GLU A 91 -9.85 6.71 -9.40
C GLU A 91 -11.09 5.98 -9.90
N ARG A 92 -11.47 6.18 -11.16
CA ARG A 92 -12.62 5.50 -11.77
C ARG A 92 -12.39 4.00 -11.90
N MET A 93 -11.20 3.60 -12.33
CA MET A 93 -10.85 2.19 -12.46
C MET A 93 -10.87 1.48 -11.09
N LEU A 94 -10.44 2.17 -10.03
CA LEU A 94 -10.30 1.61 -8.69
C LEU A 94 -11.54 1.79 -7.80
N SER A 95 -12.64 2.40 -8.26
CA SER A 95 -13.78 2.69 -7.36
C SER A 95 -14.40 1.43 -6.78
N ASP A 96 -14.59 0.41 -7.63
CA ASP A 96 -15.30 -0.83 -7.30
C ASP A 96 -14.38 -2.06 -7.40
N THR A 97 -13.09 -1.85 -7.68
CA THR A 97 -12.10 -2.93 -7.81
C THR A 97 -11.56 -3.33 -6.43
N ILE A 98 -11.80 -4.57 -6.04
CA ILE A 98 -11.35 -5.13 -4.76
C ILE A 98 -10.18 -6.10 -4.97
N THR A 99 -10.25 -6.94 -6.00
CA THR A 99 -9.24 -7.94 -6.33
C THR A 99 -8.66 -7.71 -7.72
N ASP A 100 -7.51 -8.33 -8.00
CA ASP A 100 -6.84 -8.25 -9.31
C ASP A 100 -7.71 -8.84 -10.44
N ALA A 101 -8.66 -9.73 -10.11
CA ALA A 101 -9.60 -10.29 -11.07
C ALA A 101 -10.71 -9.30 -11.50
N ASP A 102 -10.97 -8.28 -10.69
CA ASP A 102 -11.98 -7.25 -10.97
C ASP A 102 -11.43 -6.14 -11.89
N LEU A 103 -10.12 -6.15 -12.14
CA LEU A 103 -9.46 -5.13 -12.94
C LEU A 103 -9.90 -5.19 -14.42
N PRO A 104 -10.12 -4.03 -15.06
CA PRO A 104 -10.48 -3.99 -16.46
C PRO A 104 -9.29 -4.41 -17.35
N PRO A 105 -9.52 -4.97 -18.55
CA PRO A 105 -8.46 -5.53 -19.39
C PRO A 105 -7.32 -4.57 -19.75
N PHE A 106 -7.58 -3.26 -19.73
CA PHE A 106 -6.62 -2.20 -20.07
C PHE A 106 -5.83 -1.68 -18.86
N PHE A 107 -5.93 -2.31 -17.69
CA PHE A 107 -5.26 -1.84 -16.47
C PHE A 107 -3.74 -1.73 -16.64
N ALA A 108 -3.12 -2.63 -17.41
CA ALA A 108 -1.67 -2.68 -17.59
C ALA A 108 -1.13 -1.42 -18.29
N GLU A 109 -1.82 -0.95 -19.33
CA GLU A 109 -1.47 0.31 -20.02
C GLU A 109 -1.58 1.51 -19.06
N LYS A 110 -2.63 1.51 -18.21
CA LYS A 110 -2.84 2.60 -17.24
C LYS A 110 -1.76 2.60 -16.15
N LEU A 111 -1.39 1.43 -15.65
CA LEU A 111 -0.31 1.24 -14.67
C LEU A 111 1.02 1.80 -15.19
N GLU A 112 1.42 1.42 -16.40
CA GLU A 112 2.67 1.90 -17.04
C GLU A 112 2.62 3.42 -17.29
N LYS A 113 1.49 3.91 -17.82
CA LYS A 113 1.31 5.35 -18.06
C LYS A 113 1.42 6.17 -16.77
N MET A 114 0.84 5.70 -15.67
CA MET A 114 0.93 6.38 -14.38
C MET A 114 2.35 6.32 -13.82
N GLU A 115 3.04 5.18 -13.94
CA GLU A 115 4.45 5.01 -13.54
C GLU A 115 5.32 6.10 -14.17
N HIS A 116 5.28 6.23 -15.50
CA HIS A 116 6.02 7.28 -16.21
C HIS A 116 5.59 8.71 -15.83
N THR A 117 4.32 8.91 -15.52
CA THR A 117 3.82 10.22 -15.09
C THR A 117 4.38 10.60 -13.72
N ILE A 118 4.49 9.63 -12.81
CA ILE A 118 5.08 9.80 -11.47
C ILE A 118 6.58 10.04 -11.58
N GLU A 119 7.32 9.23 -12.35
CA GLU A 119 8.76 9.42 -12.58
C GLU A 119 9.05 10.84 -13.11
N ARG A 120 8.23 11.33 -14.06
CA ARG A 120 8.35 12.70 -14.54
C ARG A 120 8.03 13.73 -13.45
N ALA A 121 7.06 13.46 -12.58
CA ALA A 121 6.71 14.35 -11.47
C ALA A 121 7.83 14.42 -10.41
N GLU A 122 8.54 13.32 -10.18
CA GLU A 122 9.72 13.25 -9.30
C GLU A 122 10.90 14.03 -9.87
N SER A 123 11.09 14.01 -11.19
CA SER A 123 12.15 14.78 -11.86
C SER A 123 11.90 16.29 -11.87
N CYS A 124 10.69 16.75 -11.54
CA CYS A 124 10.40 18.17 -11.42
C CYS A 124 11.08 18.71 -10.14
N GLU A 125 12.07 19.59 -10.27
CA GLU A 125 12.72 20.28 -9.16
C GLU A 125 11.71 21.11 -8.34
N VAL A 126 11.08 20.49 -7.36
CA VAL A 126 10.16 21.17 -6.47
C VAL A 126 10.20 20.49 -5.10
N GLY A 127 10.14 21.31 -4.05
CA GLY A 127 10.37 20.90 -2.66
C GLY A 127 9.65 19.60 -2.27
N CYS A 128 10.44 18.53 -2.17
CA CYS A 128 10.07 17.17 -1.76
C CYS A 128 9.26 17.14 -0.44
N SER A 129 9.44 18.15 0.42
CA SER A 129 8.75 18.30 1.70
C SER A 129 7.22 18.30 1.62
N ASN A 130 6.62 18.76 0.52
CA ASN A 130 5.17 18.75 0.37
C ASN A 130 4.60 17.36 0.10
N VAL A 131 5.34 16.55 -0.66
CA VAL A 131 4.98 15.16 -0.99
C VAL A 131 5.12 14.32 0.26
N GLU A 132 6.27 14.41 0.92
CA GLU A 132 6.56 13.72 2.18
C GLU A 132 5.48 13.98 3.23
N ARG A 133 5.10 15.25 3.44
CA ARG A 133 4.04 15.61 4.41
C ARG A 133 2.69 15.00 4.05
N LYS A 134 2.34 14.93 2.76
CA LYS A 134 1.08 14.34 2.31
C LYS A 134 1.04 12.84 2.51
N LEU A 135 2.15 12.16 2.22
CA LEU A 135 2.27 10.73 2.43
C LEU A 135 2.26 10.39 3.92
N ARG A 136 2.93 11.20 4.76
CA ARG A 136 2.86 11.06 6.22
C ARG A 136 1.44 11.23 6.76
N GLN A 137 0.73 12.28 6.32
CA GLN A 137 -0.66 12.47 6.71
C GLN A 137 -1.56 11.30 6.28
N LEU A 138 -1.33 10.74 5.08
CA LEU A 138 -2.06 9.56 4.63
C LEU A 138 -1.75 8.34 5.52
N LEU A 139 -0.47 8.13 5.85
CA LEU A 139 -0.03 7.06 6.73
C LEU A 139 -0.74 7.14 8.09
N ASP A 140 -0.71 8.31 8.73
CA ASP A 140 -1.36 8.54 10.03
C ASP A 140 -2.86 8.17 9.98
N ILE A 141 -3.57 8.61 8.93
CA ILE A 141 -5.00 8.30 8.75
C ILE A 141 -5.22 6.79 8.55
N THR A 142 -4.39 6.14 7.72
CA THR A 142 -4.55 4.69 7.47
C THR A 142 -4.21 3.84 8.69
N GLU A 143 -3.31 4.31 9.54
CA GLU A 143 -2.99 3.66 10.81
C GLU A 143 -4.18 3.76 11.77
N ASP A 144 -4.79 4.94 11.89
CA ASP A 144 -6.02 5.14 12.68
C ASP A 144 -7.18 4.26 12.18
N GLU A 145 -7.37 4.16 10.86
CA GLU A 145 -8.41 3.31 10.25
C GLU A 145 -8.14 1.82 10.51
N ALA A 146 -6.90 1.36 10.33
CA ALA A 146 -6.51 -0.03 10.59
C ALA A 146 -6.69 -0.40 12.07
N TYR A 147 -6.33 0.52 12.96
CA TYR A 147 -6.52 0.38 14.39
C TYR A 147 -8.00 0.29 14.77
N PHE A 148 -8.84 1.17 14.20
CA PHE A 148 -10.29 1.12 14.40
C PHE A 148 -10.90 -0.22 13.96
N HIS A 149 -10.53 -0.72 12.78
CA HIS A 149 -11.03 -2.00 12.26
C HIS A 149 -10.54 -3.19 13.09
N THR A 150 -9.32 -3.13 13.61
CA THR A 150 -8.80 -4.14 14.54
C THR A 150 -9.63 -4.19 15.81
N ARG A 151 -9.93 -3.04 16.42
CA ARG A 151 -10.77 -2.95 17.62
C ARG A 151 -12.19 -3.49 17.39
N GLN A 152 -12.81 -3.14 16.26
CA GLN A 152 -14.13 -3.65 15.89
C GLN A 152 -14.11 -5.17 15.71
N SER A 153 -13.08 -5.70 15.06
CA SER A 153 -12.90 -7.14 14.84
C SER A 153 -12.69 -7.90 16.16
N ALA A 154 -11.90 -7.35 17.08
CA ALA A 154 -11.68 -7.90 18.41
C ALA A 154 -12.96 -7.96 19.24
N PHE A 155 -13.78 -6.91 19.19
CA PHE A 155 -15.08 -6.89 19.84
C PHE A 155 -16.00 -8.01 19.32
N LEU A 156 -16.08 -8.17 17.99
CA LEU A 156 -16.89 -9.23 17.36
C LEU A 156 -16.38 -10.62 17.72
N TYR A 157 -15.07 -10.83 17.75
CA TYR A 157 -14.46 -12.07 18.21
C TYR A 157 -14.89 -12.39 19.65
N HIS A 158 -14.78 -11.43 20.56
CA HIS A 158 -15.16 -11.63 21.96
C HIS A 158 -16.65 -11.94 22.12
N LEU A 159 -17.50 -11.21 21.41
CA LEU A 159 -18.94 -11.44 21.38
C LEU A 159 -19.26 -12.86 20.87
N GLY A 160 -18.60 -13.30 19.80
CA GLY A 160 -18.70 -14.65 19.27
C GLY A 160 -18.35 -15.71 20.32
N VAL A 161 -17.19 -15.57 20.98
CA VAL A 161 -16.76 -16.49 22.05
C VAL A 161 -17.78 -16.57 23.19
N GLN A 162 -18.39 -15.45 23.57
CA GLN A 162 -19.38 -15.40 24.66
C GLN A 162 -20.76 -15.96 24.27
N THR A 163 -21.16 -15.81 23.01
CA THR A 163 -22.51 -16.16 22.54
C THR A 163 -22.62 -17.57 21.98
N MET A 164 -21.49 -18.21 21.70
CA MET A 164 -21.46 -19.62 21.29
C MET A 164 -21.88 -20.52 22.46
N PRO A 165 -22.92 -21.37 22.31
CA PRO A 165 -23.35 -22.25 23.37
C PRO A 165 -22.23 -23.24 23.71
N LYS A 166 -21.94 -23.40 25.01
CA LYS A 166 -21.07 -24.48 25.48
C LYS A 166 -21.76 -25.79 25.11
N LEU A 167 -21.20 -26.54 24.15
CA LEU A 167 -21.61 -27.91 23.86
C LEU A 167 -21.33 -28.76 25.09
N THR A 168 -22.31 -28.84 25.98
CA THR A 168 -22.33 -29.84 27.06
C THR A 168 -22.64 -31.17 26.38
N ILE A 169 -21.59 -31.94 26.10
CA ILE A 169 -21.71 -33.34 25.69
C ILE A 169 -22.26 -34.09 26.91
N ALA A 170 -23.50 -34.55 26.82
CA ALA A 170 -24.17 -35.40 27.80
C ALA A 170 -23.95 -36.88 27.49
#